data_AF-T0SLT3-F1
#
_entry.id   AF-T0SLT3-F1
#
_cell.length_a   1.000
_cell.length_b   1.000
_cell.length_c   1.000
_cell.angle_alpha   90.00
_cell.angle_beta   90.00
_cell.angle_gamma   90.00
#
_symmetry.space_group_name_H-M   'P 1'
#
loop_
_entity.id
_entity.type
_entity.pdbx_description
1 polymer ?
#
loop_
_entity_poly.entity_id
_entity_poly.type
_entity_poly.pdbx_seq_one_letter_code
_entity_poly.pdbx_strand_id
1 'polypeptide(L)'
;MKKLRFICLIFLQLTSSWALESYDQPDLTNSKAAQCLPKNEDLQTYLTSKHKRTYEPIEWKGIKIQAPRTGLVQLLNRFFYSDTYKESFYSNIDIIKGYPGIETCKHEVCIADKIFGKGLGVYYFYFLDKFNFNLSPYATKFYGKDDHYENRNFFNKEELESIRAALHMLPSTVFKHYKFGTHFKKIAKYDGNVIADSALRFYNLFSDIPRNEKITTILHEIGHNISDMTAIDEHDYTHYWVSLSSWQSETTDPRDLKILDDSKNFVSNYSTSSPAEDFAESFSAYIVNPKFLEQNAPEKYRFLKDEVFKSIEYKTSNCMTRSSTSLKDILKGADPKQVTLACMDTFVDSIPTGDKLAIDKCILLNASRTQSIPLDFDLVADMSHSKEVKEYQDIIDNLISTFVTEIFKKPSYCKDYPNLAFEYKSNLFESGSNYTTHDQAENYCRWATRPLERENKELSDENIRSNFSKILKQRIF
;
A
#
# COMPACT_ATOMS: atom_id res chain seq x y z
N MET A 1 34.93 -3.00 -26.08
CA MET A 1 33.48 -2.84 -25.76
C MET A 1 33.12 -3.00 -24.27
N LYS A 2 33.83 -3.79 -23.43
CA LYS A 2 33.53 -3.86 -21.98
C LYS A 2 33.93 -2.63 -21.15
N LYS A 3 34.84 -1.77 -21.64
CA LYS A 3 35.25 -0.52 -20.96
C LYS A 3 34.30 0.68 -21.18
N LEU A 4 33.40 0.63 -22.17
CA LEU A 4 32.45 1.73 -22.43
C LEU A 4 31.19 1.62 -21.55
N ARG A 5 30.79 0.39 -21.15
CA ARG A 5 29.65 0.16 -20.22
C ARG A 5 29.90 0.67 -18.79
N PHE A 6 31.16 0.81 -18.39
CA PHE A 6 31.52 1.34 -17.08
C PHE A 6 31.45 2.87 -17.02
N ILE A 7 31.56 3.55 -18.18
CA ILE A 7 31.58 5.01 -18.26
C ILE A 7 30.15 5.59 -18.24
N CYS A 8 29.12 4.90 -18.76
CA CYS A 8 27.72 5.32 -18.62
C CYS A 8 27.18 5.21 -17.19
N LEU A 9 27.61 4.21 -16.42
CA LEU A 9 27.21 4.06 -15.00
C LEU A 9 27.88 5.10 -14.08
N ILE A 10 29.07 5.58 -14.44
CA ILE A 10 29.79 6.61 -13.67
C ILE A 10 29.28 8.02 -13.99
N PHE A 11 28.82 8.30 -15.21
CA PHE A 11 28.28 9.62 -15.56
C PHE A 11 26.88 9.88 -14.99
N LEU A 12 26.05 8.84 -14.77
CA LEU A 12 24.76 8.97 -14.06
C LEU A 12 24.92 9.20 -12.55
N GLN A 13 26.09 8.91 -11.96
CA GLN A 13 26.33 9.05 -10.51
C GLN A 13 26.81 10.45 -10.09
N LEU A 14 27.07 11.36 -11.04
CA LEU A 14 27.56 12.71 -10.77
C LEU A 14 26.46 13.78 -10.74
N THR A 15 25.18 13.43 -10.93
CA THR A 15 24.07 14.39 -11.10
C THR A 15 22.93 14.26 -10.10
N SER A 16 23.01 13.39 -9.08
CA SER A 16 21.98 13.34 -8.01
C SER A 16 21.84 14.67 -7.26
N SER A 17 22.90 15.49 -7.22
CA SER A 17 22.86 16.85 -6.66
C SER A 17 22.15 17.88 -7.57
N TRP A 18 22.02 17.60 -8.87
CA TRP A 18 21.37 18.49 -9.85
C TRP A 18 19.87 18.21 -10.02
N ALA A 19 19.37 17.06 -9.55
CA ALA A 19 17.93 16.80 -9.48
C ALA A 19 17.21 17.85 -8.60
N LEU A 20 17.92 18.40 -7.61
CA LEU A 20 17.40 19.38 -6.65
C LEU A 20 17.44 20.83 -7.13
N GLU A 21 18.33 21.19 -8.06
CA GLU A 21 18.34 22.56 -8.64
C GLU A 21 17.05 22.84 -9.43
N SER A 22 16.36 21.82 -9.94
CA SER A 22 15.03 22.03 -10.57
C SER A 22 13.91 22.31 -9.55
N TYR A 23 14.15 22.04 -8.27
CA TYR A 23 13.28 22.37 -7.14
C TYR A 23 13.73 23.64 -6.38
N ASP A 24 14.72 24.40 -6.88
CA ASP A 24 15.16 25.70 -6.35
C ASP A 24 14.12 26.83 -6.52
N GLN A 25 12.83 26.50 -6.52
CA GLN A 25 11.84 27.47 -6.08
C GLN A 25 11.99 27.59 -4.56
N PRO A 26 12.47 28.74 -4.03
CA PRO A 26 12.70 28.95 -2.58
C PRO A 26 11.43 28.83 -1.72
N ASP A 27 10.27 28.54 -2.31
CA ASP A 27 8.99 28.34 -1.62
C ASP A 27 8.71 26.87 -1.28
N LEU A 28 9.45 25.90 -1.83
CA LEU A 28 9.29 24.46 -1.51
C LEU A 28 9.92 24.06 -0.17
N THR A 29 10.90 24.80 0.32
CA THR A 29 11.47 24.62 1.68
C THR A 29 10.50 25.09 2.77
N ASN A 30 9.53 25.94 2.42
CA ASN A 30 8.34 26.23 3.22
C ASN A 30 7.17 25.27 2.96
N SER A 31 7.38 24.21 2.15
CA SER A 31 6.29 23.29 1.83
C SER A 31 5.71 22.73 3.12
N LYS A 32 4.39 22.88 3.25
CA LYS A 32 3.63 22.40 4.40
C LYS A 32 3.77 20.88 4.58
N ALA A 33 4.49 20.14 3.73
CA ALA A 33 4.93 18.76 3.94
C ALA A 33 5.50 18.52 5.36
N ALA A 34 6.29 19.45 5.90
CA ALA A 34 6.77 19.36 7.29
C ALA A 34 5.67 19.48 8.36
N GLN A 35 4.54 20.12 8.02
CA GLN A 35 3.34 20.23 8.85
C GLN A 35 2.47 18.95 8.80
N CYS A 36 2.84 17.97 7.95
CA CYS A 36 2.03 16.79 7.66
C CYS A 36 2.29 15.60 8.56
N LEU A 37 3.24 15.74 9.48
CA LEU A 37 3.28 14.85 10.61
C LEU A 37 1.95 14.96 11.38
N PRO A 38 1.27 13.84 11.67
CA PRO A 38 0.21 13.88 12.66
C PRO A 38 0.79 14.54 13.91
N LYS A 39 0.24 15.72 14.25
CA LYS A 39 0.64 16.46 15.44
C LYS A 39 0.43 15.52 16.62
N ASN A 40 1.52 15.12 17.25
CA ASN A 40 1.50 14.41 18.52
C ASN A 40 0.85 13.02 18.50
N GLU A 41 1.01 12.22 17.43
CA GLU A 41 0.88 10.78 17.65
C GLU A 41 2.06 10.35 18.54
N ASP A 42 1.79 10.29 19.84
CA ASP A 42 2.71 9.69 20.78
C ASP A 42 2.84 8.20 20.42
N LEU A 43 3.98 7.84 19.81
CA LEU A 43 4.28 6.48 19.37
C LEU A 43 4.13 5.48 20.52
N GLN A 44 4.44 5.90 21.75
CA GLN A 44 4.25 5.08 22.93
C GLN A 44 2.77 4.83 23.20
N THR A 45 1.93 5.86 23.08
CA THR A 45 0.47 5.74 23.21
C THR A 45 -0.13 4.83 22.13
N TYR A 46 0.31 4.96 20.86
CA TYR A 46 -0.10 4.04 19.79
C TYR A 46 0.24 2.57 20.14
N LEU A 47 1.49 2.29 20.50
CA LEU A 47 1.91 0.91 20.81
C LEU A 47 1.23 0.36 22.07
N THR A 48 1.03 1.19 23.09
CA THR A 48 0.41 0.75 24.35
C THR A 48 -1.10 0.53 24.24
N SER A 49 -1.80 1.28 23.40
CA SER A 49 -3.24 1.10 23.16
C SER A 49 -3.52 -0.15 22.31
N LYS A 50 -2.68 -0.42 21.30
CA LYS A 50 -2.81 -1.58 20.42
C LYS A 50 -2.37 -2.88 21.09
N HIS A 51 -1.26 -2.87 21.81
CA HIS A 51 -0.67 -4.07 22.42
C HIS A 51 -0.89 -4.08 23.93
N LYS A 52 -1.86 -4.88 24.39
CA LYS A 52 -2.19 -5.01 25.81
C LYS A 52 -1.11 -5.77 26.57
N ARG A 53 -0.91 -5.41 27.85
CA ARG A 53 -0.05 -6.15 28.76
C ARG A 53 -0.69 -7.47 29.18
N THR A 54 0.13 -8.49 29.35
CA THR A 54 -0.22 -9.72 30.07
C THR A 54 0.34 -9.64 31.49
N TYR A 55 -0.18 -10.46 32.40
CA TYR A 55 0.31 -10.54 33.77
C TYR A 55 1.54 -11.45 33.89
N GLU A 56 1.54 -12.55 33.15
CA GLU A 56 2.60 -13.55 33.21
C GLU A 56 3.89 -13.04 32.56
N PRO A 57 5.04 -13.08 33.26
CA PRO A 57 6.33 -12.78 32.68
C PRO A 57 6.65 -13.73 31.52
N ILE A 58 7.33 -13.22 30.49
CA ILE A 58 7.84 -14.02 29.38
C ILE A 58 9.37 -13.97 29.40
N GLU A 59 10.00 -15.13 29.23
CA GLU A 59 11.43 -15.21 28.98
C GLU A 59 11.69 -15.11 27.47
N TRP A 60 12.33 -14.02 27.04
CA TRP A 60 12.72 -13.80 25.67
C TRP A 60 14.24 -13.86 25.56
N LYS A 61 14.76 -14.94 24.94
CA LYS A 61 16.20 -15.14 24.70
C LYS A 61 17.07 -14.97 25.97
N GLY A 62 16.59 -15.47 27.11
CA GLY A 62 17.27 -15.36 28.41
C GLY A 62 16.99 -14.06 29.18
N ILE A 63 16.19 -13.14 28.62
CA ILE A 63 15.79 -11.89 29.28
C ILE A 63 14.36 -12.05 29.80
N LYS A 64 14.16 -11.83 31.10
CA LYS A 64 12.84 -11.92 31.73
C LYS A 64 12.07 -10.61 31.58
N ILE A 65 11.08 -10.60 30.68
CA ILE A 65 10.19 -9.46 30.43
C ILE A 65 9.01 -9.52 31.40
N GLN A 66 8.85 -8.47 32.21
CA GLN A 66 7.81 -8.34 33.23
C GLN A 66 6.59 -7.65 32.63
N ALA A 67 5.40 -8.22 32.86
CA ALA A 67 4.14 -7.74 32.30
C ALA A 67 4.22 -7.42 30.78
N PRO A 68 4.61 -8.41 29.96
CA PRO A 68 4.94 -8.18 28.57
C PRO A 68 3.71 -7.77 27.75
N ARG A 69 3.95 -7.02 26.69
CA ARG A 69 3.02 -6.82 25.58
C ARG A 69 3.34 -7.86 24.53
N THR A 70 2.58 -8.96 24.51
CA THR A 70 2.87 -10.12 23.65
C THR A 70 3.08 -9.76 22.18
N GLY A 71 2.31 -8.81 21.65
CA GLY A 71 2.51 -8.29 20.30
C GLY A 71 3.87 -7.61 20.10
N LEU A 72 4.37 -6.82 21.06
CA LEU A 72 5.71 -6.24 20.98
C LEU A 72 6.81 -7.31 21.10
N VAL A 73 6.60 -8.36 21.89
CA VAL A 73 7.55 -9.49 21.96
C VAL A 73 7.62 -10.22 20.62
N GLN A 74 6.49 -10.38 19.91
CA GLN A 74 6.47 -10.93 18.56
C GLN A 74 7.24 -10.02 17.57
N LEU A 75 7.04 -8.71 17.65
CA LEU A 75 7.79 -7.74 16.83
C LEU A 75 9.29 -7.75 17.13
N LEU A 76 9.70 -7.92 18.40
CA LEU A 76 11.13 -8.06 18.76
C LEU A 76 11.81 -9.19 18.00
N ASN A 77 11.14 -10.35 17.89
CA ASN A 77 11.68 -11.48 17.12
C ASN A 77 11.85 -11.13 15.64
N ARG A 78 10.95 -10.31 15.11
CA ARG A 78 10.94 -9.92 13.69
C ARG A 78 12.04 -8.94 13.32
N PHE A 79 12.61 -8.16 14.26
CA PHE A 79 13.77 -7.30 13.96
C PHE A 79 15.00 -8.07 13.46
N PHE A 80 15.05 -9.38 13.71
CA PHE A 80 16.16 -10.25 13.32
C PHE A 80 15.74 -11.29 12.27
N TYR A 81 14.52 -11.20 11.74
CA TYR A 81 14.01 -12.16 10.76
C TYR A 81 14.24 -11.62 9.33
N SER A 82 14.74 -12.50 8.45
CA SER A 82 14.84 -12.28 7.01
C SER A 82 13.95 -13.30 6.31
N ASP A 83 12.97 -12.83 5.53
CA ASP A 83 11.95 -13.67 4.89
C ASP A 83 12.52 -14.67 3.87
N THR A 84 13.77 -14.49 3.43
CA THR A 84 14.35 -15.27 2.33
C THR A 84 15.14 -16.51 2.75
N TYR A 85 15.44 -16.69 4.05
CA TYR A 85 16.14 -17.87 4.52
C TYR A 85 15.51 -18.42 5.79
N LYS A 86 14.86 -19.58 5.69
CA LYS A 86 14.42 -20.37 6.84
C LYS A 86 15.58 -20.88 7.71
N GLU A 87 16.83 -20.84 7.21
CA GLU A 87 17.91 -21.67 7.76
C GLU A 87 19.19 -20.95 8.23
N SER A 88 19.42 -19.67 7.92
CA SER A 88 20.62 -18.97 8.46
C SER A 88 20.28 -18.15 9.70
N PHE A 89 19.88 -18.85 10.77
CA PHE A 89 19.93 -18.33 12.12
C PHE A 89 21.40 -18.18 12.54
N TYR A 90 22.05 -17.04 12.20
CA TYR A 90 22.97 -16.53 13.23
C TYR A 90 22.13 -16.41 14.47
N SER A 91 22.51 -17.09 15.55
CA SER A 91 21.65 -17.17 16.71
C SER A 91 21.41 -15.74 17.18
N ASN A 92 20.17 -15.23 17.09
CA ASN A 92 19.83 -13.86 17.52
C ASN A 92 20.36 -13.57 18.94
N ILE A 93 20.60 -14.63 19.71
CA ILE A 93 21.24 -14.66 21.02
C ILE A 93 22.63 -14.00 21.00
N ASP A 94 23.48 -14.23 20.00
CA ASP A 94 24.84 -13.69 19.97
C ASP A 94 24.83 -12.17 19.74
N ILE A 95 23.93 -11.69 18.89
CA ILE A 95 23.70 -10.24 18.70
C ILE A 95 23.22 -9.62 20.02
N ILE A 96 22.23 -10.24 20.67
CA ILE A 96 21.66 -9.74 21.94
C ILE A 96 22.73 -9.70 23.05
N LYS A 97 23.55 -10.75 23.19
CA LYS A 97 24.64 -10.81 24.17
C LYS A 97 25.69 -9.72 23.99
N GLY A 98 25.81 -9.15 22.79
CA GLY A 98 26.73 -8.05 22.48
C GLY A 98 26.34 -6.70 23.10
N TYR A 99 25.12 -6.55 23.66
CA TYR A 99 24.63 -5.27 24.19
C TYR A 99 24.70 -5.20 25.73
N PRO A 100 25.59 -4.36 26.30
CA PRO A 100 25.74 -4.25 27.75
C PRO A 100 24.47 -3.80 28.48
N GLY A 101 24.07 -4.57 29.50
CA GLY A 101 22.95 -4.24 30.38
C GLY A 101 21.58 -4.55 29.79
N ILE A 102 21.49 -5.25 28.66
CA ILE A 102 20.21 -5.66 28.05
C ILE A 102 19.45 -6.65 28.94
N GLU A 103 20.17 -7.46 29.73
CA GLU A 103 19.65 -8.40 30.71
C GLU A 103 18.90 -7.72 31.87
N THR A 104 19.14 -6.42 32.08
CA THR A 104 18.45 -5.62 33.10
C THR A 104 17.10 -5.08 32.63
N CYS A 105 16.81 -5.18 31.33
CA CYS A 105 15.55 -4.67 30.77
C CYS A 105 14.35 -5.50 31.22
N LYS A 106 13.32 -4.82 31.72
CA LYS A 106 12.07 -5.43 32.18
C LYS A 106 10.94 -5.38 31.15
N HIS A 107 11.09 -4.59 30.09
CA HIS A 107 10.05 -4.35 29.07
C HIS A 107 10.67 -4.29 27.67
N GLU A 108 9.86 -4.56 26.65
CA GLU A 108 10.29 -4.71 25.24
C GLU A 108 10.93 -3.43 24.68
N VAL A 109 10.39 -2.26 25.04
CA VAL A 109 10.92 -0.96 24.61
C VAL A 109 12.33 -0.72 25.15
N CYS A 110 12.63 -1.13 26.38
CA CYS A 110 13.99 -1.04 26.94
C CYS A 110 14.97 -1.89 26.12
N ILE A 111 14.56 -3.11 25.74
CA ILE A 111 15.38 -4.02 24.93
C ILE A 111 15.67 -3.37 23.58
N ALA A 112 14.65 -2.86 22.90
CA ALA A 112 14.82 -2.17 21.62
C ALA A 112 15.69 -0.90 21.75
N ASP A 113 15.53 -0.12 22.81
CA ASP A 113 16.37 1.05 23.08
C ASP A 113 17.84 0.69 23.34
N LYS A 114 18.11 -0.47 23.95
CA LYS A 114 19.47 -0.98 24.13
C LYS A 114 20.11 -1.37 22.80
N ILE A 115 19.31 -1.91 21.87
CA ILE A 115 19.78 -2.38 20.56
C ILE A 115 19.99 -1.20 19.59
N PHE A 116 18.98 -0.32 19.47
CA PHE A 116 18.93 0.71 18.44
C PHE A 116 19.34 2.10 18.92
N GLY A 117 19.35 2.34 20.24
CA GLY A 117 19.63 3.64 20.84
C GLY A 117 18.47 4.13 21.71
N LYS A 118 18.81 4.89 22.77
CA LYS A 118 17.84 5.37 23.77
C LYS A 118 16.74 6.22 23.12
N GLY A 119 15.48 5.84 23.35
CA GLY A 119 14.29 6.49 22.78
C GLY A 119 14.00 6.16 21.32
N LEU A 120 14.81 5.32 20.67
CA LEU A 120 14.61 4.93 19.27
C LEU A 120 13.79 3.63 19.14
N GLY A 121 13.78 2.78 20.16
CA GLY A 121 13.08 1.49 20.13
C GLY A 121 11.59 1.62 19.81
N VAL A 122 10.93 2.68 20.28
CA VAL A 122 9.52 2.96 19.98
C VAL A 122 9.28 3.23 18.49
N TYR A 123 10.21 3.87 17.78
CA TYR A 123 10.10 4.10 16.34
C TYR A 123 10.21 2.78 15.58
N TYR A 124 11.20 1.97 15.90
CA TYR A 124 11.40 0.67 15.23
C TYR A 124 10.18 -0.24 15.39
N PHE A 125 9.57 -0.29 16.57
CA PHE A 125 8.31 -1.01 16.76
C PHE A 125 7.17 -0.38 15.96
N TYR A 126 7.04 0.94 15.99
CA TYR A 126 6.00 1.66 15.29
C TYR A 126 6.02 1.36 13.79
N PHE A 127 7.18 1.47 13.14
CA PHE A 127 7.31 1.19 11.70
C PHE A 127 6.96 -0.25 11.35
N LEU A 128 7.46 -1.20 12.13
CA LEU A 128 7.22 -2.61 11.88
C LEU A 128 5.76 -3.01 12.13
N ASP A 129 5.10 -2.37 13.09
CA ASP A 129 3.71 -2.65 13.45
C ASP A 129 2.69 -1.94 12.55
N LYS A 130 2.93 -0.67 12.23
CA LYS A 130 2.00 0.19 11.49
C LYS A 130 2.13 0.01 9.99
N PHE A 131 3.36 -0.05 9.49
CA PHE A 131 3.66 -0.06 8.05
C PHE A 131 4.30 -1.36 7.58
N ASN A 132 4.54 -2.31 8.50
CA ASN A 132 5.20 -3.57 8.20
C ASN A 132 6.66 -3.42 7.68
N PHE A 133 7.27 -2.24 7.87
CA PHE A 133 8.65 -1.97 7.48
C PHE A 133 9.63 -2.31 8.57
N ASN A 134 10.66 -3.09 8.21
CA ASN A 134 11.70 -3.49 9.14
C ASN A 134 12.94 -2.63 8.94
N LEU A 135 13.09 -1.60 9.77
CA LEU A 135 14.23 -0.69 9.76
C LEU A 135 15.48 -1.27 10.44
N SER A 136 15.35 -2.43 11.08
CA SER A 136 16.44 -3.07 11.81
C SER A 136 17.59 -3.36 10.85
N PRO A 137 18.82 -2.89 11.16
CA PRO A 137 19.99 -3.26 10.37
C PRO A 137 20.31 -4.75 10.50
N TYR A 138 19.64 -5.48 11.40
CA TYR A 138 19.78 -6.93 11.59
C TYR A 138 18.85 -7.77 10.72
N ALA A 139 17.91 -7.17 10.00
CA ALA A 139 16.90 -7.89 9.23
C ALA A 139 17.40 -8.34 7.83
N THR A 140 18.70 -8.24 7.53
CA THR A 140 19.21 -8.40 6.17
C THR A 140 19.33 -9.84 5.68
N LYS A 141 19.02 -10.06 4.40
CA LYS A 141 19.52 -11.18 3.60
C LYS A 141 21.03 -11.01 3.43
N PHE A 142 21.82 -12.07 3.66
CA PHE A 142 23.23 -12.10 3.29
C PHE A 142 23.36 -11.97 1.76
N TYR A 143 23.79 -10.81 1.26
CA TYR A 143 24.19 -10.66 -0.14
C TYR A 143 25.71 -10.89 -0.28
N GLY A 144 26.12 -12.14 -0.03
CA GLY A 144 27.50 -12.57 -0.29
C GLY A 144 28.53 -12.13 0.75
N LYS A 145 29.80 -12.46 0.47
CA LYS A 145 30.95 -12.23 1.38
C LYS A 145 31.33 -10.76 1.52
N ASP A 146 30.91 -9.88 0.62
CA ASP A 146 31.30 -8.46 0.69
C ASP A 146 30.26 -7.59 1.42
N ASP A 147 29.05 -8.12 1.66
CA ASP A 147 27.98 -7.45 2.42
C ASP A 147 28.05 -7.80 3.91
N HIS A 148 29.28 -7.88 4.43
CA HIS A 148 29.52 -8.11 5.85
C HIS A 148 28.83 -7.01 6.65
N TYR A 149 28.20 -7.45 7.73
CA TYR A 149 27.56 -6.69 8.81
C TYR A 149 28.33 -5.47 9.38
N GLU A 150 29.54 -5.22 8.91
CA GLU A 150 30.47 -4.18 9.30
C GLU A 150 30.06 -2.79 8.80
N ASN A 151 29.16 -2.70 7.80
CA ASN A 151 28.63 -1.42 7.30
C ASN A 151 27.22 -1.07 7.82
N ARG A 152 26.79 -1.66 8.95
CA ARG A 152 25.48 -1.40 9.52
C ARG A 152 25.46 -0.07 10.26
N ASN A 153 24.56 0.81 9.86
CA ASN A 153 24.31 2.05 10.57
C ASN A 153 22.88 2.08 11.12
N PHE A 154 22.67 2.89 12.16
CA PHE A 154 21.35 3.09 12.75
C PHE A 154 20.78 4.40 12.24
N PHE A 155 19.47 4.42 12.00
CA PHE A 155 18.79 5.67 11.76
C PHE A 155 18.78 6.49 13.05
N ASN A 156 19.17 7.76 12.96
CA ASN A 156 19.02 8.69 14.08
C ASN A 156 17.55 9.14 14.21
N LYS A 157 17.24 9.86 15.28
CA LYS A 157 15.87 10.31 15.54
C LYS A 157 15.28 11.18 14.42
N GLU A 158 16.08 12.10 13.86
CA GLU A 158 15.62 13.00 12.80
C GLU A 158 15.28 12.22 11.53
N GLU A 159 16.11 11.25 11.16
CA GLU A 159 15.89 10.37 10.01
C GLU A 159 14.64 9.51 10.20
N LEU A 160 14.44 8.94 11.39
CA LEU A 160 13.23 8.19 11.71
C LEU A 160 12.00 9.10 11.62
N GLU A 161 12.08 10.37 12.04
CA GLU A 161 10.98 11.32 11.85
C GLU A 161 10.73 11.72 10.39
N SER A 162 11.76 11.70 9.54
CA SER A 162 11.62 11.88 8.09
C SER A 162 10.95 10.67 7.43
N ILE A 163 11.38 9.45 7.79
CA ILE A 163 10.74 8.20 7.35
C ILE A 163 9.27 8.20 7.78
N ARG A 164 9.00 8.54 9.04
CA ARG A 164 7.62 8.66 9.53
C ARG A 164 6.82 9.66 8.71
N ALA A 165 7.36 10.86 8.48
CA ALA A 165 6.67 11.86 7.67
C ALA A 165 6.33 11.34 6.28
N ALA A 166 7.30 10.79 5.55
CA ALA A 166 7.06 10.25 4.21
C ALA A 166 5.99 9.14 4.20
N LEU A 167 6.07 8.18 5.13
CA LEU A 167 5.11 7.08 5.20
C LEU A 167 3.70 7.53 5.56
N HIS A 168 3.55 8.54 6.42
CA HIS A 168 2.26 9.13 6.72
C HIS A 168 1.69 9.99 5.60
N MET A 169 2.48 10.37 4.59
CA MET A 169 1.95 11.05 3.41
C MET A 169 1.32 10.07 2.41
N LEU A 170 1.50 8.77 2.61
CA LEU A 170 0.99 7.71 1.73
C LEU A 170 -0.26 7.07 2.34
N PRO A 171 -1.28 6.77 1.52
CA PRO A 171 -2.46 6.05 2.00
C PRO A 171 -2.10 4.60 2.33
N SER A 172 -2.82 3.99 3.28
CA SER A 172 -2.55 2.63 3.75
C SER A 172 -2.64 1.57 2.64
N THR A 173 -3.36 1.87 1.56
CA THR A 173 -3.49 1.03 0.36
C THR A 173 -2.16 0.82 -0.35
N VAL A 174 -1.27 1.82 -0.37
CA VAL A 174 0.06 1.72 -0.99
C VAL A 174 0.89 0.62 -0.31
N PHE A 175 0.72 0.43 0.99
CA PHE A 175 1.47 -0.57 1.76
C PHE A 175 0.99 -2.02 1.58
N LYS A 176 -0.18 -2.25 0.94
CA LYS A 176 -0.74 -3.62 0.82
C LYS A 176 0.10 -4.54 -0.07
N HIS A 177 0.84 -3.97 -1.01
CA HIS A 177 1.67 -4.72 -1.96
C HIS A 177 3.10 -4.94 -1.43
N TYR A 178 3.48 -4.24 -0.36
CA TYR A 178 4.77 -4.46 0.27
C TYR A 178 4.77 -5.81 0.97
N LYS A 179 5.65 -6.69 0.50
CA LYS A 179 5.90 -7.96 1.16
C LYS A 179 6.36 -7.69 2.59
N PHE A 180 6.04 -8.63 3.46
CA PHE A 180 6.50 -8.58 4.83
C PHE A 180 8.03 -8.40 4.85
N GLY A 181 8.48 -7.53 5.76
CA GLY A 181 9.89 -7.29 5.92
C GLY A 181 10.52 -6.52 4.76
N THR A 182 9.79 -5.71 3.98
CA THR A 182 10.48 -4.71 3.16
C THR A 182 11.37 -3.86 4.07
N HIS A 183 12.64 -3.75 3.69
CA HIS A 183 13.69 -3.29 4.57
C HIS A 183 14.12 -1.88 4.18
N PHE A 184 13.81 -0.92 5.05
CA PHE A 184 14.52 0.36 5.06
C PHE A 184 15.87 0.12 5.74
N LYS A 185 16.97 0.42 5.06
CA LYS A 185 18.31 0.14 5.61
C LYS A 185 19.15 1.38 5.62
N LYS A 186 19.93 1.56 6.68
CA LYS A 186 21.01 2.54 6.69
C LYS A 186 22.35 1.83 6.52
N ILE A 187 23.10 2.22 5.50
CA ILE A 187 24.37 1.60 5.13
C ILE A 187 25.49 2.63 5.27
N ALA A 188 26.53 2.25 6.01
CA ALA A 188 27.64 3.14 6.33
C ALA A 188 28.50 3.50 5.11
N LYS A 189 28.58 2.62 4.11
CA LYS A 189 29.53 2.79 3.01
C LYS A 189 28.87 2.56 1.65
N TYR A 190 29.00 3.58 0.81
CA TYR A 190 28.88 3.47 -0.63
C TYR A 190 29.94 4.39 -1.24
N ASP A 191 30.64 3.92 -2.27
CA ASP A 191 31.63 4.73 -2.96
C ASP A 191 30.89 5.67 -3.92
N GLY A 192 30.81 6.97 -3.60
CA GLY A 192 30.23 8.00 -4.48
C GLY A 192 29.25 8.95 -3.79
N ASN A 193 28.43 9.62 -4.59
CA ASN A 193 27.46 10.64 -4.18
C ASN A 193 26.01 10.11 -4.10
N VAL A 194 25.86 8.80 -3.87
CA VAL A 194 24.55 8.15 -3.82
C VAL A 194 23.98 8.31 -2.41
N ILE A 195 22.80 8.93 -2.31
CA ILE A 195 22.11 9.19 -1.04
C ILE A 195 21.23 7.99 -0.68
N ALA A 196 20.51 7.44 -1.66
CA ALA A 196 19.68 6.27 -1.51
C ALA A 196 19.57 5.47 -2.83
N ASP A 197 18.90 4.32 -2.80
CA ASP A 197 18.55 3.57 -4.00
C ASP A 197 17.21 2.83 -3.88
N SER A 198 16.75 2.30 -5.02
CA SER A 198 15.44 1.66 -5.20
C SER A 198 15.18 0.46 -4.31
N ALA A 199 16.20 -0.09 -3.64
CA ALA A 199 16.03 -1.13 -2.63
C ALA A 199 15.78 -0.56 -1.21
N LEU A 200 15.44 0.73 -1.09
CA LEU A 200 15.23 1.47 0.17
C LEU A 200 16.47 1.42 1.08
N ARG A 201 17.65 1.50 0.47
CA ARG A 201 18.93 1.62 1.16
C ARG A 201 19.34 3.08 1.18
N PHE A 202 19.60 3.60 2.37
CA PHE A 202 19.99 4.97 2.63
C PHE A 202 21.45 4.99 3.11
N TYR A 203 22.28 5.77 2.44
CA TYR A 203 23.71 5.83 2.71
C TYR A 203 24.05 6.97 3.68
N ASN A 204 25.30 7.07 4.14
CA ASN A 204 25.66 8.08 5.15
C ASN A 204 25.32 9.52 4.74
N LEU A 205 25.43 9.86 3.45
CA LEU A 205 25.05 11.17 2.91
C LEU A 205 23.58 11.53 3.16
N PHE A 206 22.70 10.53 3.34
CA PHE A 206 21.33 10.75 3.75
C PHE A 206 21.22 11.49 5.09
N SER A 207 22.21 11.34 5.97
CA SER A 207 22.22 12.05 7.26
C SER A 207 22.41 13.56 7.08
N ASP A 208 23.15 13.95 6.04
CA ASP A 208 23.68 15.30 5.85
C ASP A 208 22.71 16.22 5.08
N ILE A 209 21.71 15.65 4.41
CA ILE A 209 20.73 16.41 3.64
C ILE A 209 19.59 16.97 4.54
N PRO A 210 18.98 18.11 4.19
CA PRO A 210 17.85 18.68 4.92
C PRO A 210 16.65 17.73 5.03
N ARG A 211 15.84 17.92 6.08
CA ARG A 211 14.69 17.05 6.39
C ARG A 211 13.66 16.91 5.25
N ASN A 212 13.34 18.00 4.57
CA ASN A 212 12.43 17.98 3.42
C ASN A 212 12.99 17.16 2.26
N GLU A 213 14.29 17.28 2.00
CA GLU A 213 14.99 16.48 1.00
C GLU A 213 14.97 15.00 1.38
N LYS A 214 15.22 14.66 2.67
CA LYS A 214 15.09 13.27 3.17
C LYS A 214 13.71 12.69 2.85
N ILE A 215 12.64 13.45 3.13
CA ILE A 215 11.26 13.02 2.88
C ILE A 215 11.03 12.77 1.38
N THR A 216 11.42 13.70 0.52
CA THR A 216 11.28 13.56 -0.94
C THR A 216 12.08 12.36 -1.45
N THR A 217 13.32 12.17 -1.00
CA THR A 217 14.12 10.99 -1.35
C THR A 217 13.42 9.70 -0.91
N ILE A 218 12.87 9.62 0.30
CA ILE A 218 12.15 8.43 0.76
C ILE A 218 10.94 8.14 -0.15
N LEU A 219 10.17 9.18 -0.51
CA LEU A 219 9.02 9.02 -1.41
C LEU A 219 9.44 8.57 -2.81
N HIS A 220 10.58 9.07 -3.30
CA HIS A 220 11.16 8.69 -4.58
C HIS A 220 11.52 7.20 -4.58
N GLU A 221 12.24 6.72 -3.57
CA GLU A 221 12.60 5.29 -3.47
C GLU A 221 11.38 4.38 -3.29
N ILE A 222 10.35 4.86 -2.59
CA ILE A 222 9.04 4.18 -2.51
C ILE A 222 8.40 4.13 -3.90
N GLY A 223 8.47 5.20 -4.68
CA GLY A 223 8.02 5.27 -6.06
C GLY A 223 8.58 4.16 -6.92
N HIS A 224 9.90 3.90 -6.86
CA HIS A 224 10.50 2.76 -7.56
C HIS A 224 9.93 1.40 -7.12
N ASN A 225 9.72 1.21 -5.82
CA ASN A 225 9.14 -0.03 -5.31
C ASN A 225 7.70 -0.21 -5.81
N ILE A 226 6.93 0.86 -5.90
CA ILE A 226 5.57 0.82 -6.43
C ILE A 226 5.56 0.54 -7.93
N SER A 227 6.41 1.20 -8.73
CA SER A 227 6.49 0.89 -10.17
C SER A 227 6.85 -0.57 -10.41
N ASP A 228 7.86 -1.07 -9.70
CA ASP A 228 8.31 -2.47 -9.83
C ASP A 228 7.23 -3.46 -9.37
N MET A 229 6.47 -3.14 -8.31
CA MET A 229 5.37 -3.99 -7.83
C MET A 229 4.20 -4.02 -8.78
N THR A 230 3.89 -2.89 -9.43
CA THR A 230 2.79 -2.85 -10.38
C THR A 230 3.06 -3.62 -11.67
N ALA A 231 4.33 -3.89 -12.00
CA ALA A 231 4.69 -4.80 -13.09
C ALA A 231 4.44 -6.29 -12.75
N ILE A 232 4.11 -6.63 -11.49
CA ILE A 232 3.88 -8.01 -11.04
C ILE A 232 2.40 -8.40 -11.12
N ASP A 233 1.47 -7.44 -11.01
CA ASP A 233 0.06 -7.66 -11.33
C ASP A 233 -0.13 -7.55 -12.86
N GLU A 234 -1.11 -8.25 -13.44
CA GLU A 234 -1.31 -8.43 -14.92
C GLU A 234 -1.44 -7.14 -15.76
N HIS A 235 -1.30 -5.97 -15.14
CA HIS A 235 -1.30 -4.66 -15.78
C HIS A 235 0.12 -4.12 -15.75
N ASP A 236 0.89 -4.37 -16.81
CA ASP A 236 2.19 -3.76 -17.01
C ASP A 236 2.04 -2.23 -17.19
N TYR A 237 1.96 -1.51 -16.07
CA TYR A 237 1.90 -0.06 -16.08
C TYR A 237 3.18 0.56 -16.64
N THR A 238 4.26 -0.20 -16.80
CA THR A 238 5.49 0.31 -17.44
C THR A 238 5.17 0.75 -18.87
N HIS A 239 4.42 -0.05 -19.63
CA HIS A 239 4.04 0.30 -21.00
C HIS A 239 3.08 1.49 -21.05
N TYR A 240 2.07 1.52 -20.17
CA TYR A 240 1.14 2.64 -20.12
C TYR A 240 1.85 3.93 -19.66
N TRP A 241 2.63 3.87 -18.58
CA TRP A 241 3.42 4.99 -18.07
C TRP A 241 4.38 5.55 -19.11
N VAL A 242 5.12 4.68 -19.81
CA VAL A 242 6.00 5.06 -20.93
C VAL A 242 5.21 5.80 -22.00
N SER A 243 3.97 5.38 -22.30
CA SER A 243 3.10 6.04 -23.29
C SER A 243 2.56 7.41 -22.86
N LEU A 244 2.55 7.73 -21.56
CA LEU A 244 2.18 9.05 -21.03
C LEU A 244 3.32 10.08 -21.16
N SER A 245 4.50 9.63 -21.59
CA SER A 245 5.71 10.43 -21.77
C SER A 245 6.18 10.38 -23.22
N SER A 246 7.07 11.29 -23.58
CA SER A 246 7.77 11.29 -24.87
C SER A 246 8.87 10.21 -24.97
N TRP A 247 8.79 9.14 -24.17
CA TRP A 247 9.72 8.01 -24.22
C TRP A 247 9.47 7.22 -25.49
N GLN A 248 10.47 7.13 -26.36
CA GLN A 248 10.39 6.36 -27.59
C GLN A 248 11.57 5.40 -27.66
N SER A 249 11.33 4.18 -28.12
CA SER A 249 12.43 3.26 -28.39
C SER A 249 12.87 3.43 -29.84
N GLU A 250 14.16 3.63 -30.06
CA GLU A 250 14.75 3.54 -31.40
C GLU A 250 14.88 2.07 -31.86
N THR A 251 14.66 1.11 -30.96
CA THR A 251 14.78 -0.32 -31.22
C THR A 251 13.56 -1.08 -30.66
N THR A 252 13.52 -2.39 -30.85
CA THR A 252 12.53 -3.25 -30.16
C THR A 252 12.94 -3.59 -28.73
N ASP A 253 14.13 -3.17 -28.29
CA ASP A 253 14.60 -3.37 -26.92
C ASP A 253 13.99 -2.29 -26.01
N PRO A 254 13.18 -2.63 -25.00
CA PRO A 254 12.63 -1.66 -24.06
C PRO A 254 13.70 -0.99 -23.19
N ARG A 255 14.97 -1.44 -23.26
CA ARG A 255 16.10 -0.79 -22.58
C ARG A 255 16.75 0.32 -23.39
N ASP A 256 16.38 0.49 -24.67
CA ASP A 256 16.91 1.53 -25.57
C ASP A 256 15.98 2.75 -25.68
N LEU A 257 15.13 2.97 -24.66
CA LEU A 257 14.25 4.14 -24.61
C LEU A 257 15.07 5.43 -24.52
N LYS A 258 14.74 6.37 -25.40
CA LYS A 258 15.28 7.73 -25.45
C LYS A 258 14.14 8.73 -25.51
N ILE A 259 14.44 9.97 -25.12
CA ILE A 259 13.50 11.08 -25.26
C ILE A 259 13.75 11.70 -26.63
N LEU A 260 12.75 11.64 -27.50
CA LEU A 260 12.81 12.23 -28.83
C LEU A 260 12.26 13.66 -28.89
N ASP A 261 11.49 14.05 -27.88
CA ASP A 261 11.02 15.42 -27.69
C ASP A 261 11.16 15.80 -26.20
N ASP A 262 12.03 16.78 -25.95
CA ASP A 262 12.32 17.34 -24.61
C ASP A 262 11.19 18.28 -24.13
N SER A 263 10.07 18.32 -24.85
CA SER A 263 8.94 19.16 -24.52
C SER A 263 8.07 18.57 -23.40
N LYS A 264 7.87 19.39 -22.35
CA LYS A 264 6.72 19.47 -21.44
C LYS A 264 6.04 18.12 -21.14
N ASN A 265 6.66 17.27 -20.33
CA ASN A 265 5.98 16.16 -19.63
C ASN A 265 6.81 15.56 -18.48
N PHE A 266 7.93 16.19 -18.12
CA PHE A 266 8.85 15.73 -17.08
C PHE A 266 8.83 16.69 -15.90
N VAL A 267 8.97 16.17 -14.68
CA VAL A 267 8.93 16.99 -13.46
C VAL A 267 10.32 17.44 -13.00
N SER A 268 11.38 16.84 -13.51
CA SER A 268 12.76 17.23 -13.23
C SER A 268 13.71 16.82 -14.35
N ASN A 269 14.90 17.40 -14.41
CA ASN A 269 15.93 16.92 -15.34
C ASN A 269 16.37 15.49 -15.02
N TYR A 270 16.22 15.03 -13.77
CA TYR A 270 16.56 13.66 -13.40
C TYR A 270 15.54 12.65 -13.91
N SER A 271 14.25 13.05 -13.97
CA SER A 271 13.19 12.24 -14.54
C SER A 271 13.39 11.88 -16.02
N THR A 272 14.28 12.57 -16.74
CA THR A 272 14.63 12.27 -18.14
C THR A 272 15.68 11.17 -18.31
N SER A 273 16.17 10.60 -17.20
CA SER A 273 17.24 9.59 -17.23
C SER A 273 16.75 8.18 -17.55
N SER A 274 15.57 7.79 -17.06
CA SER A 274 14.88 6.55 -17.41
C SER A 274 13.39 6.62 -17.07
N PRO A 275 12.53 5.75 -17.64
CA PRO A 275 11.12 5.69 -17.27
C PRO A 275 10.87 5.36 -15.79
N ALA A 276 11.76 4.60 -15.15
CA ALA A 276 11.66 4.27 -13.73
C ALA A 276 11.91 5.50 -12.85
N GLU A 277 12.89 6.31 -13.22
CA GLU A 277 13.22 7.59 -12.57
C GLU A 277 12.12 8.63 -12.83
N ASP A 278 11.56 8.63 -14.03
CA ASP A 278 10.37 9.42 -14.38
C ASP A 278 9.18 9.12 -13.48
N PHE A 279 8.91 7.83 -13.25
CA PHE A 279 7.87 7.40 -12.33
C PHE A 279 8.15 7.85 -10.90
N ALA A 280 9.34 7.56 -10.37
CA ALA A 280 9.70 7.87 -8.98
C ALA A 280 9.68 9.38 -8.69
N GLU A 281 10.18 10.19 -9.62
CA GLU A 281 10.11 11.65 -9.54
C GLU A 281 8.67 12.16 -9.61
N SER A 282 7.87 11.65 -10.55
CA SER A 282 6.46 12.04 -10.70
C SER A 282 5.61 11.59 -9.50
N PHE A 283 5.87 10.41 -8.95
CA PHE A 283 5.24 9.88 -7.74
C PHE A 283 5.49 10.81 -6.56
N SER A 284 6.75 11.22 -6.36
CA SER A 284 7.13 12.17 -5.32
C SER A 284 6.46 13.52 -5.56
N ALA A 285 6.52 14.04 -6.79
CA ALA A 285 5.90 15.31 -7.17
C ALA A 285 4.38 15.29 -6.95
N TYR A 286 3.69 14.19 -7.22
CA TYR A 286 2.26 14.05 -6.96
C TYR A 286 1.90 14.28 -5.49
N ILE A 287 2.77 13.83 -4.57
CA ILE A 287 2.56 13.97 -3.13
C ILE A 287 2.99 15.36 -2.64
N VAL A 288 4.20 15.79 -3.01
CA VAL A 288 4.83 16.98 -2.42
C VAL A 288 4.50 18.27 -3.17
N ASN A 289 4.26 18.20 -4.49
CA ASN A 289 3.95 19.33 -5.35
C ASN A 289 2.94 18.96 -6.47
N PRO A 290 1.73 18.48 -6.12
CA PRO A 290 0.76 17.95 -7.09
C PRO A 290 0.38 18.94 -8.19
N LYS A 291 0.28 20.23 -7.84
CA LYS A 291 -0.05 21.30 -8.78
C LYS A 291 1.01 21.45 -9.87
N PHE A 292 2.29 21.33 -9.50
CA PHE A 292 3.37 21.39 -10.48
C PHE A 292 3.32 20.20 -11.44
N LEU A 293 3.09 18.98 -10.92
CA LEU A 293 2.89 17.81 -11.77
C LEU A 293 1.66 17.96 -12.67
N GLU A 294 0.52 18.43 -12.14
CA GLU A 294 -0.71 18.66 -12.93
C GLU A 294 -0.48 19.67 -14.07
N GLN A 295 0.31 20.71 -13.82
CA GLN A 295 0.61 21.74 -14.83
C GLN A 295 1.62 21.27 -15.88
N ASN A 296 2.62 20.48 -15.50
CA ASN A 296 3.72 20.08 -16.40
C ASN A 296 3.49 18.73 -17.08
N ALA A 297 2.75 17.81 -16.44
CA ALA A 297 2.44 16.48 -16.96
C ALA A 297 1.04 16.03 -16.49
N PRO A 298 -0.04 16.65 -17.00
CA PRO A 298 -1.41 16.41 -16.54
C PRO A 298 -1.88 14.96 -16.70
N GLU A 299 -1.38 14.23 -17.70
CA GLU A 299 -1.75 12.83 -17.92
C GLU A 299 -1.13 11.92 -16.87
N LYS A 300 0.13 12.15 -16.49
CA LYS A 300 0.79 11.47 -15.36
C LYS A 300 0.11 11.78 -14.04
N TYR A 301 -0.30 13.04 -13.83
CA TYR A 301 -1.08 13.42 -12.65
C TYR A 301 -2.37 12.59 -12.53
N ARG A 302 -3.14 12.48 -13.62
CA ARG A 302 -4.37 11.68 -13.64
C ARG A 302 -4.09 10.20 -13.43
N PHE A 303 -3.07 9.65 -14.08
CA PHE A 303 -2.68 8.26 -13.89
C PHE A 303 -2.31 7.97 -12.43
N LEU A 304 -1.46 8.80 -11.81
CA LEU A 304 -1.11 8.62 -10.40
C LEU A 304 -2.35 8.71 -9.52
N LYS A 305 -3.21 9.71 -9.74
CA LYS A 305 -4.48 9.86 -9.01
C LYS A 305 -5.34 8.61 -9.13
N ASP A 306 -5.66 8.19 -10.35
CA ASP A 306 -6.72 7.21 -10.61
C ASP A 306 -6.22 5.77 -10.46
N GLU A 307 -5.00 5.48 -10.93
CA GLU A 307 -4.45 4.13 -10.98
C GLU A 307 -3.57 3.77 -9.79
N VAL A 308 -2.70 4.68 -9.33
CA VAL A 308 -1.73 4.38 -8.26
C VAL A 308 -2.31 4.69 -6.89
N PHE A 309 -2.91 5.87 -6.73
CA PHE A 309 -3.49 6.36 -5.48
C PHE A 309 -4.99 6.08 -5.35
N LYS A 310 -5.62 5.44 -6.35
CA LYS A 310 -7.03 5.01 -6.34
C LYS A 310 -8.00 6.15 -5.98
N SER A 311 -7.95 7.21 -6.78
CA SER A 311 -8.71 8.45 -6.70
C SER A 311 -8.46 9.32 -5.46
N ILE A 312 -7.45 8.99 -4.66
CA ILE A 312 -6.97 9.86 -3.60
C ILE A 312 -6.19 11.02 -4.24
N GLU A 313 -6.63 12.26 -3.99
CA GLU A 313 -6.12 13.44 -4.67
C GLU A 313 -5.43 14.42 -3.72
N TYR A 314 -4.18 14.78 -4.01
CA TYR A 314 -3.42 15.77 -3.27
C TYR A 314 -3.66 17.16 -3.89
N LYS A 315 -4.48 18.01 -3.24
CA LYS A 315 -4.98 19.27 -3.88
C LYS A 315 -4.20 20.55 -3.61
N THR A 316 -3.19 20.55 -2.74
CA THR A 316 -2.17 21.60 -2.51
C THR A 316 -1.65 21.44 -1.09
N SER A 317 -0.43 20.94 -0.88
CA SER A 317 0.28 20.99 0.42
C SER A 317 -0.49 20.44 1.65
N ASN A 318 -1.64 19.80 1.42
CA ASN A 318 -2.51 19.27 2.44
C ASN A 318 -1.87 17.99 2.90
N CYS A 319 -1.17 18.16 4.00
CA CYS A 319 -1.14 17.18 5.05
C CYS A 319 -2.47 16.47 5.18
N MET A 320 -2.43 15.21 5.58
CA MET A 320 -3.57 14.50 6.13
C MET A 320 -4.09 15.22 7.38
N THR A 321 -4.61 16.44 7.26
CA THR A 321 -5.59 16.96 8.19
C THR A 321 -6.77 16.07 7.97
N ARG A 322 -7.02 15.22 8.98
CA ARG A 322 -8.15 14.32 9.05
C ARG A 322 -9.35 15.04 8.44
N SER A 323 -9.73 14.67 7.22
CA SER A 323 -10.87 15.35 6.65
C SER A 323 -12.03 14.90 7.52
N SER A 324 -12.76 15.84 8.10
CA SER A 324 -13.95 15.50 8.87
C SER A 324 -15.04 14.86 8.01
N THR A 325 -14.83 14.75 6.69
CA THR A 325 -15.67 14.01 5.76
C THR A 325 -15.76 12.56 6.20
N SER A 326 -16.83 12.26 6.94
CA SER A 326 -17.14 10.91 7.34
C SER A 326 -17.55 10.07 6.12
N LEU A 327 -17.49 8.74 6.23
CA LEU A 327 -18.08 7.84 5.23
C LEU A 327 -19.52 8.25 4.88
N LYS A 328 -20.28 8.71 5.87
CA LYS A 328 -21.64 9.22 5.68
C LYS A 328 -21.68 10.43 4.74
N ASP A 329 -20.72 11.35 4.84
CA ASP A 329 -20.68 12.54 3.98
C ASP A 329 -20.35 12.20 2.53
N ILE A 330 -19.45 11.22 2.32
CA ILE A 330 -19.13 10.69 0.97
C ILE A 330 -20.38 10.06 0.34
N LEU A 331 -21.13 9.28 1.12
CA LEU A 331 -22.28 8.53 0.61
C LEU A 331 -23.56 9.37 0.46
N LYS A 332 -23.71 10.46 1.23
CA LYS A 332 -24.91 11.30 1.22
C LYS A 332 -25.23 11.92 -0.15
N GLY A 333 -24.22 12.12 -0.99
CA GLY A 333 -24.37 12.65 -2.35
C GLY A 333 -24.46 11.59 -3.45
N ALA A 334 -24.27 10.32 -3.12
CA ALA A 334 -24.22 9.25 -4.11
C ALA A 334 -25.64 8.81 -4.50
N ASP A 335 -25.90 8.61 -5.80
CA ASP A 335 -27.10 7.91 -6.27
C ASP A 335 -26.87 6.40 -6.10
N PRO A 336 -27.60 5.71 -5.20
CA PRO A 336 -27.38 4.29 -4.96
C PRO A 336 -27.53 3.43 -6.20
N LYS A 337 -28.40 3.81 -7.15
CA LYS A 337 -28.59 3.05 -8.39
C LYS A 337 -27.39 3.16 -9.31
N GLN A 338 -26.81 4.35 -9.45
CA GLN A 338 -25.62 4.55 -10.28
C GLN A 338 -24.42 3.80 -9.69
N VAL A 339 -24.21 3.88 -8.37
CA VAL A 339 -23.15 3.13 -7.69
C VAL A 339 -23.36 1.62 -7.84
N THR A 340 -24.60 1.15 -7.69
CA THR A 340 -24.97 -0.26 -7.88
C THR A 340 -24.61 -0.75 -9.28
N LEU A 341 -24.99 0.00 -10.32
CA LEU A 341 -24.69 -0.35 -11.71
C LEU A 341 -23.17 -0.36 -11.97
N ALA A 342 -22.44 0.63 -11.45
CA ALA A 342 -21.00 0.73 -11.62
C ALA A 342 -20.21 -0.35 -10.87
N CYS A 343 -20.78 -0.93 -9.80
CA CYS A 343 -20.12 -1.92 -8.96
C CYS A 343 -20.63 -3.34 -9.12
N MET A 344 -21.54 -3.59 -10.08
CA MET A 344 -22.12 -4.92 -10.26
C MET A 344 -21.05 -5.96 -10.59
N ASP A 345 -20.15 -5.68 -11.53
CA ASP A 345 -19.12 -6.64 -11.94
C ASP A 345 -18.19 -7.00 -10.78
N THR A 346 -17.67 -5.99 -10.07
CA THR A 346 -16.85 -6.18 -8.87
C THR A 346 -17.59 -6.97 -7.80
N PHE A 347 -18.90 -6.72 -7.62
CA PHE A 347 -19.72 -7.46 -6.68
C PHE A 347 -19.82 -8.93 -7.07
N VAL A 348 -20.12 -9.25 -8.33
CA VAL A 348 -20.19 -10.62 -8.85
C VAL A 348 -18.87 -11.36 -8.66
N ASP A 349 -17.75 -10.73 -9.03
CA ASP A 349 -16.41 -11.31 -8.91
C ASP A 349 -16.00 -11.57 -7.45
N SER A 350 -16.56 -10.81 -6.50
CA SER A 350 -16.24 -10.91 -5.08
C SER A 350 -17.07 -11.98 -4.35
N ILE A 351 -18.17 -12.49 -4.91
CA ILE A 351 -19.03 -13.49 -4.25
C ILE A 351 -18.27 -14.79 -3.91
N PRO A 352 -17.48 -15.39 -4.84
CA PRO A 352 -16.79 -16.64 -4.55
C PRO A 352 -15.75 -16.49 -3.43
N THR A 353 -15.00 -15.39 -3.43
CA THR A 353 -13.88 -15.12 -2.51
C THR A 353 -14.33 -14.50 -1.19
N GLY A 354 -15.51 -13.87 -1.17
CA GLY A 354 -15.96 -13.05 -0.03
C GLY A 354 -15.11 -11.78 0.12
N ASP A 355 -14.53 -11.26 -0.97
CA ASP A 355 -13.69 -10.06 -0.93
C ASP A 355 -14.53 -8.79 -0.75
N LYS A 356 -14.98 -8.58 0.49
CA LYS A 356 -15.71 -7.38 0.90
C LYS A 356 -14.92 -6.10 0.59
N LEU A 357 -13.59 -6.15 0.70
CA LEU A 357 -12.75 -4.98 0.48
C LEU A 357 -12.83 -4.48 -0.96
N ALA A 358 -12.91 -5.37 -1.95
CA ALA A 358 -13.09 -5.00 -3.34
C ALA A 358 -14.43 -4.26 -3.57
N ILE A 359 -15.52 -4.76 -2.98
CA ILE A 359 -16.84 -4.13 -3.02
C ILE A 359 -16.81 -2.76 -2.34
N ASP A 360 -16.22 -2.68 -1.14
CA ASP A 360 -16.09 -1.45 -0.37
C ASP A 360 -15.34 -0.37 -1.16
N LYS A 361 -14.23 -0.74 -1.82
CA LYS A 361 -13.48 0.15 -2.72
C LYS A 361 -14.38 0.66 -3.84
N CYS A 362 -15.07 -0.24 -4.54
CA CYS A 362 -15.89 0.16 -5.67
C CYS A 362 -16.99 1.15 -5.27
N ILE A 363 -17.69 0.85 -4.17
CA ILE A 363 -18.77 1.71 -3.66
C ILE A 363 -18.23 3.08 -3.34
N LEU A 364 -17.11 3.16 -2.64
CA LEU A 364 -16.51 4.44 -2.28
C LEU A 364 -16.05 5.24 -3.48
N LEU A 365 -15.34 4.61 -4.42
CA LEU A 365 -14.86 5.27 -5.65
C LEU A 365 -16.02 5.84 -6.47
N ASN A 366 -17.13 5.10 -6.58
CA ASN A 366 -18.29 5.53 -7.36
C ASN A 366 -19.18 6.53 -6.62
N ALA A 367 -19.27 6.42 -5.29
CA ALA A 367 -19.94 7.41 -4.45
C ALA A 367 -19.16 8.73 -4.39
N SER A 368 -17.82 8.66 -4.45
CA SER A 368 -16.93 9.81 -4.40
C SER A 368 -16.71 10.48 -5.75
N ARG A 369 -17.34 10.05 -6.86
CA ARG A 369 -17.12 10.70 -8.18
C ARG A 369 -17.43 12.21 -8.19
N THR A 370 -18.20 12.70 -7.22
CA THR A 370 -18.47 14.12 -7.01
C THR A 370 -17.58 14.80 -5.94
N GLN A 371 -16.79 14.04 -5.18
CA GLN A 371 -16.00 14.53 -4.04
C GLN A 371 -14.68 13.75 -3.90
N SER A 372 -13.54 14.44 -3.85
CA SER A 372 -12.25 13.77 -3.59
C SER A 372 -12.27 13.01 -2.26
N ILE A 373 -11.91 11.71 -2.29
CA ILE A 373 -11.79 10.89 -1.07
C ILE A 373 -10.64 11.49 -0.22
N PRO A 374 -10.86 11.71 1.09
CA PRO A 374 -9.80 12.13 1.98
C PRO A 374 -8.62 11.16 1.99
N LEU A 375 -7.41 11.69 1.99
CA LEU A 375 -6.15 10.92 2.09
C LEU A 375 -6.08 10.02 3.33
N ASP A 376 -6.74 10.41 4.41
CA ASP A 376 -6.74 9.70 5.69
C ASP A 376 -7.89 8.71 5.84
N PHE A 377 -8.72 8.54 4.81
CA PHE A 377 -9.79 7.55 4.79
C PHE A 377 -9.17 6.15 4.82
N ASP A 378 -9.05 5.58 6.02
CA ASP A 378 -8.60 4.22 6.19
C ASP A 378 -9.78 3.33 5.84
N LEU A 379 -9.84 2.98 4.56
CA LEU A 379 -10.90 2.16 4.00
C LEU A 379 -11.21 0.95 4.89
N VAL A 380 -10.23 0.30 5.51
CA VAL A 380 -10.50 -0.88 6.34
C VAL A 380 -11.07 -0.48 7.70
N ALA A 381 -10.48 0.52 8.35
CA ALA A 381 -10.91 0.97 9.68
C ALA A 381 -12.25 1.73 9.63
N ASP A 382 -12.44 2.59 8.64
CA ASP A 382 -13.65 3.39 8.47
C ASP A 382 -14.82 2.53 7.97
N MET A 383 -14.55 1.55 7.10
CA MET A 383 -15.57 0.57 6.70
C MET A 383 -15.89 -0.46 7.78
N SER A 384 -15.09 -0.58 8.84
CA SER A 384 -15.48 -1.40 9.99
C SER A 384 -16.74 -0.86 10.68
N HIS A 385 -17.02 0.43 10.52
CA HIS A 385 -18.24 1.10 10.97
C HIS A 385 -19.28 1.28 9.86
N SER A 386 -19.05 0.78 8.63
CA SER A 386 -19.98 0.97 7.50
C SER A 386 -21.35 0.33 7.70
N LYS A 387 -21.44 -0.67 8.58
CA LYS A 387 -22.72 -1.27 9.00
C LYS A 387 -23.65 -0.27 9.69
N GLU A 388 -23.09 0.79 10.27
CA GLU A 388 -23.84 1.83 10.98
C GLU A 388 -24.24 3.00 10.05
N VAL A 389 -23.73 3.02 8.82
CA VAL A 389 -24.04 4.06 7.83
C VAL A 389 -25.19 3.57 6.95
N LYS A 390 -26.37 4.16 7.12
CA LYS A 390 -27.60 3.78 6.41
C LYS A 390 -27.42 3.83 4.89
N GLU A 391 -26.81 4.90 4.37
CA GLU A 391 -26.58 5.10 2.94
C GLU A 391 -25.74 3.97 2.33
N TYR A 392 -24.77 3.44 3.09
CA TYR A 392 -23.97 2.30 2.66
C TYR A 392 -24.81 1.02 2.62
N GLN A 393 -25.63 0.78 3.65
CA GLN A 393 -26.54 -0.37 3.68
C GLN A 393 -27.55 -0.31 2.52
N ASP A 394 -28.07 0.89 2.19
CA ASP A 394 -28.99 1.07 1.06
C ASP A 394 -28.30 0.72 -0.28
N ILE A 395 -27.03 1.08 -0.48
CA ILE A 395 -26.26 0.69 -1.68
C ILE A 395 -26.07 -0.83 -1.75
N ILE A 396 -25.69 -1.46 -0.63
CA ILE A 396 -25.49 -2.92 -0.57
C ILE A 396 -26.80 -3.67 -0.81
N ASP A 397 -27.89 -3.23 -0.19
CA ASP A 397 -29.20 -3.84 -0.38
C ASP A 397 -29.67 -3.69 -1.82
N ASN A 398 -29.36 -2.56 -2.47
CA ASN A 398 -29.61 -2.38 -3.90
C ASN A 398 -28.74 -3.30 -4.78
N LEU A 399 -27.45 -3.47 -4.47
CA LEU A 399 -26.57 -4.42 -5.17
C LEU A 399 -27.11 -5.84 -5.07
N ILE A 400 -27.41 -6.30 -3.86
CA ILE A 400 -27.96 -7.65 -3.62
C ILE A 400 -29.31 -7.81 -4.31
N SER A 401 -30.23 -6.85 -4.15
CA SER A 401 -31.56 -6.91 -4.75
C SER A 401 -31.50 -6.92 -6.28
N THR A 402 -30.64 -6.09 -6.87
CA THR A 402 -30.45 -6.04 -8.33
C THR A 402 -29.85 -7.35 -8.83
N PHE A 403 -28.79 -7.84 -8.19
CA PHE A 403 -28.18 -9.12 -8.55
C PHE A 403 -29.16 -10.29 -8.43
N VAL A 404 -29.87 -10.42 -7.30
CA VAL A 404 -30.88 -11.47 -7.09
C VAL A 404 -32.01 -11.36 -8.12
N THR A 405 -32.47 -10.16 -8.44
CA THR A 405 -33.52 -9.96 -9.45
C THR A 405 -33.05 -10.38 -10.83
N GLU A 406 -31.81 -10.05 -11.19
CA GLU A 406 -31.20 -10.41 -12.48
C GLU A 406 -30.93 -11.91 -12.62
N ILE A 407 -30.33 -12.51 -11.60
CA ILE A 407 -30.01 -13.94 -11.52
C ILE A 407 -31.29 -14.79 -11.49
N PHE A 408 -32.32 -14.35 -10.75
CA PHE A 408 -33.57 -15.07 -10.60
C PHE A 408 -34.72 -14.43 -11.38
N LYS A 409 -34.48 -13.94 -12.61
CA LYS A 409 -35.58 -13.48 -13.50
C LYS A 409 -36.66 -14.54 -13.73
N LYS A 410 -36.31 -15.83 -13.60
CA LYS A 410 -37.21 -16.99 -13.67
C LYS A 410 -36.78 -18.07 -12.65
N PRO A 411 -37.16 -17.93 -11.37
CA PRO A 411 -36.63 -18.79 -10.30
C PRO A 411 -37.11 -20.25 -10.37
N SER A 412 -38.17 -20.54 -11.13
CA SER A 412 -38.58 -21.90 -11.50
C SER A 412 -37.45 -22.76 -12.08
N TYR A 413 -36.39 -22.13 -12.63
CA TYR A 413 -35.22 -22.84 -13.14
C TYR A 413 -34.43 -23.60 -12.07
N CYS A 414 -34.32 -23.12 -10.82
CA CYS A 414 -33.61 -23.88 -9.78
C CYS A 414 -34.38 -25.14 -9.34
N LYS A 415 -35.70 -25.18 -9.58
CA LYS A 415 -36.56 -26.33 -9.26
C LYS A 415 -36.49 -27.41 -10.34
N ASP A 416 -36.47 -27.01 -11.60
CA ASP A 416 -36.49 -27.93 -12.74
C ASP A 416 -35.09 -28.39 -13.15
N TYR A 417 -34.05 -27.63 -12.80
CA TYR A 417 -32.67 -27.91 -13.18
C TYR A 417 -31.70 -27.50 -12.05
N PRO A 418 -31.39 -28.40 -11.09
CA PRO A 418 -30.48 -28.10 -9.99
C PRO A 418 -29.05 -27.77 -10.44
N ASN A 419 -28.73 -28.01 -11.72
CA ASN A 419 -27.42 -27.85 -12.34
C ASN A 419 -27.41 -26.80 -13.48
N LEU A 420 -28.35 -25.84 -13.53
CA LEU A 420 -28.38 -24.87 -14.62
C LEU A 420 -27.29 -23.78 -14.46
N ALA A 421 -26.14 -23.99 -15.09
CA ALA A 421 -25.77 -23.28 -16.30
C ALA A 421 -26.49 -21.94 -16.60
N PHE A 422 -25.95 -20.79 -16.18
CA PHE A 422 -26.38 -19.48 -16.73
C PHE A 422 -26.05 -19.45 -18.24
N GLU A 423 -27.05 -19.59 -19.12
CA GLU A 423 -26.95 -19.04 -20.49
C GLU A 423 -27.25 -17.55 -20.41
N TYR A 424 -26.25 -16.79 -20.00
CA TYR A 424 -26.28 -15.34 -20.09
C TYR A 424 -26.01 -14.95 -21.55
N LYS A 425 -27.06 -14.64 -22.32
CA LYS A 425 -26.89 -13.98 -23.62
C LYS A 425 -26.42 -12.53 -23.38
N SER A 426 -25.12 -12.35 -23.52
CA SER A 426 -24.37 -11.10 -23.48
C SER A 426 -24.83 -10.12 -24.56
N ASN A 427 -25.84 -9.30 -24.27
CA ASN A 427 -26.05 -8.04 -24.98
C ASN A 427 -25.69 -6.82 -24.12
N LEU A 428 -25.22 -7.03 -22.89
CA LEU A 428 -24.79 -5.96 -21.97
C LEU A 428 -23.28 -5.96 -21.67
N PHE A 429 -22.54 -6.97 -22.12
CA PHE A 429 -21.11 -7.13 -21.83
C PHE A 429 -20.38 -7.74 -23.03
N GLU A 430 -19.85 -6.90 -23.92
CA GLU A 430 -19.01 -7.31 -25.05
C GLU A 430 -17.51 -7.45 -24.68
N SER A 431 -17.14 -7.36 -23.40
CA SER A 431 -15.74 -7.47 -22.97
C SER A 431 -15.40 -8.84 -22.35
N GLY A 432 -15.24 -9.86 -23.19
CA GLY A 432 -14.03 -10.68 -23.21
C GLY A 432 -13.72 -11.74 -22.13
N SER A 433 -14.51 -12.00 -21.07
CA SER A 433 -14.18 -13.07 -20.10
C SER A 433 -15.21 -14.22 -20.07
N ASN A 434 -14.98 -15.24 -20.89
CA ASN A 434 -15.96 -16.28 -21.23
C ASN A 434 -15.92 -17.58 -20.38
N TYR A 435 -15.32 -17.62 -19.18
CA TYR A 435 -15.06 -18.91 -18.50
C TYR A 435 -15.45 -19.08 -17.02
N THR A 436 -16.06 -18.10 -16.34
CA THR A 436 -16.30 -18.21 -14.88
C THR A 436 -17.76 -18.23 -14.42
N THR A 437 -18.72 -17.76 -15.22
CA THR A 437 -20.09 -17.54 -14.74
C THR A 437 -20.97 -18.81 -14.75
N HIS A 438 -20.67 -19.77 -15.63
CA HIS A 438 -21.45 -21.00 -15.77
C HIS A 438 -21.29 -21.95 -14.57
N ASP A 439 -20.05 -22.22 -14.14
CA ASP A 439 -19.75 -23.10 -13.00
C ASP A 439 -20.14 -22.44 -11.66
N GLN A 440 -20.22 -21.11 -11.62
CA GLN A 440 -20.69 -20.37 -10.44
C GLN A 440 -22.22 -20.39 -10.32
N ALA A 441 -22.95 -20.48 -11.44
CA ALA A 441 -24.41 -20.57 -11.50
C ALA A 441 -24.97 -21.74 -10.65
N GLU A 442 -24.38 -22.92 -10.85
CA GLU A 442 -24.76 -24.16 -10.17
C GLU A 442 -24.56 -24.02 -8.65
N ASN A 443 -23.50 -23.31 -8.24
CA ASN A 443 -23.25 -23.03 -6.84
C ASN A 443 -24.31 -22.10 -6.23
N TYR A 444 -24.84 -21.14 -6.98
CA TYR A 444 -25.84 -20.18 -6.48
C TYR A 444 -27.22 -20.79 -6.25
N CYS A 445 -27.78 -21.56 -7.20
CA CYS A 445 -29.06 -22.26 -6.99
C CYS A 445 -28.95 -23.23 -5.80
N ARG A 446 -27.84 -23.96 -5.70
CA ARG A 446 -27.58 -24.87 -4.59
C ARG A 446 -27.46 -24.15 -3.24
N TRP A 447 -26.83 -22.98 -3.20
CA TRP A 447 -26.79 -22.16 -1.99
C TRP A 447 -28.19 -21.67 -1.62
N ALA A 448 -28.98 -21.22 -2.60
CA ALA A 448 -30.32 -20.68 -2.38
C ALA A 448 -31.34 -21.73 -1.92
N THR A 449 -31.24 -22.98 -2.36
CA THR A 449 -32.27 -24.02 -2.12
C THR A 449 -31.96 -24.93 -0.94
N ARG A 450 -30.70 -25.36 -0.75
CA ARG A 450 -30.35 -26.35 0.29
C ARG A 450 -30.73 -25.97 1.73
N PRO A 451 -30.56 -24.72 2.19
CA PRO A 451 -31.01 -24.35 3.52
C PRO A 451 -32.53 -24.47 3.68
N LEU A 452 -33.31 -24.12 2.65
CA LEU A 452 -34.76 -24.25 2.65
C LEU A 452 -35.19 -25.71 2.72
N GLU A 453 -34.55 -26.58 1.94
CA GLU A 453 -34.79 -28.03 1.97
C GLU A 453 -34.54 -28.63 3.35
N ARG A 454 -33.43 -28.26 4.01
CA ARG A 454 -33.11 -28.73 5.38
C ARG A 454 -34.13 -28.26 6.41
N GLU A 455 -34.72 -27.09 6.20
CA GLU A 455 -35.76 -26.53 7.06
C GLU A 455 -37.18 -27.01 6.68
N ASN A 456 -37.32 -27.91 5.69
CA ASN A 456 -38.59 -28.35 5.10
C ASN A 456 -39.48 -27.18 4.66
N LYS A 457 -38.88 -26.09 4.15
CA LYS A 457 -39.59 -24.94 3.60
C LYS A 457 -39.91 -25.13 2.12
N GLU A 458 -41.01 -24.56 1.68
CA GLU A 458 -41.41 -24.57 0.27
C GLU A 458 -40.37 -23.83 -0.59
N LEU A 459 -39.97 -24.43 -1.71
CA LEU A 459 -39.09 -23.82 -2.72
C LEU A 459 -39.88 -22.89 -3.65
N SER A 460 -40.58 -21.92 -3.07
CA SER A 460 -41.21 -20.84 -3.82
C SER A 460 -40.16 -19.82 -4.28
N ASP A 461 -40.45 -19.14 -5.39
CA ASP A 461 -39.62 -18.07 -5.94
C ASP A 461 -39.24 -17.02 -4.88
N GLU A 462 -40.21 -16.65 -4.03
CA GLU A 462 -40.02 -15.71 -2.92
C GLU A 462 -39.06 -16.26 -1.87
N ASN A 463 -39.23 -17.52 -1.46
CA ASN A 463 -38.37 -18.15 -0.46
C ASN A 463 -36.94 -18.31 -0.98
N ILE A 464 -36.76 -18.70 -2.25
CA ILE A 464 -35.43 -18.84 -2.88
C ILE A 464 -34.71 -17.49 -2.93
N ARG A 465 -35.38 -16.44 -3.43
CA ARG A 465 -34.80 -15.08 -3.48
C ARG A 465 -34.47 -14.57 -2.09
N SER A 466 -35.40 -14.70 -1.14
CA SER A 466 -35.18 -14.25 0.24
C SER A 466 -34.02 -14.99 0.90
N ASN A 467 -33.91 -16.31 0.71
CA ASN A 467 -32.83 -17.09 1.29
C ASN A 467 -31.47 -16.77 0.64
N PHE A 468 -31.43 -16.61 -0.68
CA PHE A 468 -30.20 -16.27 -1.37
C PHE A 468 -29.70 -14.87 -0.98
N SER A 469 -30.59 -13.87 -0.91
CA SER A 469 -30.26 -12.55 -0.38
C SER A 469 -29.65 -12.63 1.02
N LYS A 470 -30.22 -13.46 1.90
CA LYS A 470 -29.69 -13.69 3.26
C LYS A 470 -28.28 -14.28 3.23
N ILE A 471 -28.02 -15.25 2.36
CA ILE A 471 -26.70 -15.89 2.21
C ILE A 471 -25.67 -14.89 1.68
N LEU A 472 -26.01 -14.10 0.66
CA LEU A 472 -25.12 -13.07 0.14
C LEU A 472 -24.76 -12.04 1.21
N LYS A 473 -25.75 -11.60 2.01
CA LYS A 473 -25.48 -10.74 3.17
C LYS A 473 -24.49 -11.40 4.14
N GLN A 474 -24.69 -12.66 4.51
CA GLN A 474 -23.82 -13.39 5.44
C GLN A 474 -22.41 -13.68 4.91
N ARG A 475 -22.25 -13.81 3.60
CA ARG A 475 -20.97 -14.16 2.98
C ARG A 475 -20.09 -12.93 2.77
N ILE A 476 -20.71 -11.79 2.49
CA ILE A 476 -20.01 -10.52 2.26
C ILE A 476 -19.87 -9.74 3.58
N PHE A 477 -20.76 -9.94 4.56
CA PHE A 477 -20.83 -9.20 5.83
C PHE A 477 -21.00 -10.08 7.05
#